data_AF-A0AAW4L8P3-F1
#
_entry.id   AF-A0AAW4L8P3-F1
#
_cell.length_a   1.000
_cell.length_b   1.000
_cell.length_c   1.000
_cell.angle_alpha   90.00
_cell.angle_beta   90.00
_cell.angle_gamma   90.00
#
_symmetry.space_group_name_H-M   'P 1'
#
loop_
_entity.id
_entity.type
_entity.pdbx_description
1 polymer ?
#
loop_
_entity_poly.entity_id
_entity_poly.type
_entity_poly.pdbx_seq_one_letter_code
_entity_poly.pdbx_strand_id
1 'polypeptide(L)'
;MKQWSLKKLKRLLVAVVGITILIIGIAMIVLPGPAVVVIPLALGILATEFAWARRMLHIVRDRIQRSTSNAKTNNEQNHREKSL
;
A
#
# COMPACT_ATOMS: atom_id res chain seq x y z
N MET A 1 24.29 3.13 7.04
CA MET A 1 23.40 2.10 7.66
C MET A 1 21.99 2.67 7.93
N LYS A 2 21.13 2.90 6.91
CA LYS A 2 19.77 3.44 7.18
C LYS A 2 18.73 3.10 6.11
N GLN A 3 18.66 1.84 5.67
CA GLN A 3 17.70 1.39 4.64
C GLN A 3 16.42 0.72 5.23
N TRP A 4 16.27 0.63 6.56
CA TRP A 4 15.31 -0.30 7.20
C TRP A 4 13.94 0.29 7.56
N SER A 5 13.73 1.60 7.41
CA SER A 5 12.48 2.24 7.87
C SER A 5 11.27 1.96 6.96
N LEU A 6 11.50 1.77 5.65
CA LEU A 6 10.41 1.66 4.67
C LEU A 6 9.52 0.43 4.89
N LYS A 7 10.09 -0.69 5.36
CA LYS A 7 9.31 -1.93 5.59
C LYS A 7 8.48 -1.84 6.87
N LYS A 8 9.01 -1.22 7.93
CA LYS A 8 8.29 -1.05 9.21
C LYS A 8 7.13 -0.05 9.07
N LEU A 9 7.34 1.04 8.36
CA LEU A 9 6.30 2.05 8.11
C LEU A 9 5.11 1.46 7.33
N LYS A 10 5.38 0.66 6.29
CA LYS A 10 4.32 -0.04 5.54
C LYS A 10 3.50 -0.99 6.41
N ARG A 11 4.19 -1.78 7.24
CA ARG A 11 3.54 -2.77 8.11
C ARG A 11 2.68 -2.09 9.19
N LEU A 12 3.19 -1.01 9.76
CA LEU A 12 2.47 -0.21 10.75
C LEU A 12 1.21 0.41 10.13
N LEU A 13 1.30 0.92 8.89
CA LEU A 13 0.14 1.47 8.19
C LEU A 13 -0.92 0.41 7.92
N VAL A 14 -0.56 -0.74 7.32
CA VAL A 14 -1.50 -1.85 7.09
C VAL A 14 -2.16 -2.33 8.39
N ALA A 15 -1.41 -2.35 9.50
CA ALA A 15 -1.97 -2.68 10.81
C ALA A 15 -2.99 -1.63 11.27
N VAL A 16 -2.68 -0.34 11.14
CA VAL A 16 -3.61 0.75 11.47
C VAL A 16 -4.88 0.63 10.62
N VAL A 17 -4.74 0.45 9.30
CA VAL A 17 -5.88 0.25 8.36
C VAL A 17 -6.82 -0.86 8.83
N GLY A 18 -6.26 -2.04 9.08
CA GLY A 18 -7.04 -3.21 9.49
C GLY A 18 -7.77 -2.97 10.81
N ILE A 19 -7.12 -2.28 11.76
CA ILE A 19 -7.72 -1.91 13.05
C ILE A 19 -8.88 -0.94 12.85
N THR A 20 -8.77 0.04 11.96
CA THR A 20 -9.86 1.01 11.75
C THR A 20 -11.09 0.38 11.12
N ILE A 21 -10.89 -0.46 10.09
CA ILE A 21 -11.98 -1.21 9.46
C ILE A 21 -12.67 -2.09 10.50
N LEU A 22 -11.88 -2.72 11.38
CA LEU A 22 -12.41 -3.53 12.49
C LEU A 22 -13.26 -2.69 13.45
N ILE A 23 -12.77 -1.52 13.88
CA ILE A 23 -13.52 -0.60 14.76
C ILE A 23 -14.83 -0.16 14.10
N ILE A 24 -14.82 0.16 12.81
CA ILE A 24 -16.02 0.57 12.06
C ILE A 24 -17.04 -0.58 12.00
N GLY A 25 -16.58 -1.80 11.69
CA GLY A 25 -17.45 -2.98 11.65
C GLY A 25 -18.06 -3.32 13.01
N ILE A 26 -17.27 -3.21 14.08
CA ILE A 26 -17.76 -3.40 15.46
C ILE A 26 -18.75 -2.28 15.83
N ALA A 27 -18.44 -1.03 15.49
CA ALA A 27 -19.32 0.10 15.79
C ALA A 27 -20.70 -0.03 15.11
N MET A 28 -20.74 -0.56 13.87
CA MET A 28 -22.00 -0.84 13.15
C MET A 28 -22.89 -1.87 13.87
N ILE A 29 -22.29 -2.81 14.59
CA ILE A 29 -23.02 -3.82 15.37
C ILE A 29 -23.51 -3.24 16.70
N VAL A 30 -22.72 -2.40 17.35
CA VAL A 30 -22.88 -2.13 18.78
C VAL A 30 -23.88 -1.00 19.06
N LEU A 31 -24.10 -0.01 18.18
CA LEU A 31 -25.09 1.03 18.51
C LEU A 31 -25.78 1.72 17.31
N PRO A 32 -27.13 1.77 17.29
CA PRO A 32 -27.90 2.70 16.45
C PRO A 32 -27.97 4.13 17.03
N GLY A 33 -26.87 4.67 17.59
CA GLY A 33 -26.86 5.93 18.36
C GLY A 33 -25.60 6.85 18.29
N PRO A 34 -24.36 6.34 18.24
CA PRO A 34 -23.13 7.14 18.27
C PRO A 34 -22.51 7.36 16.88
N ALA A 35 -23.28 7.15 15.80
CA ALA A 35 -22.81 7.26 14.43
C ALA A 35 -22.12 8.61 14.14
N VAL A 36 -22.58 9.68 14.79
CA VAL A 36 -22.00 11.03 14.70
C VAL A 36 -20.56 11.15 15.19
N VAL A 37 -20.10 10.29 16.11
CA VAL A 37 -18.69 10.27 16.56
C VAL A 37 -17.85 9.34 15.66
N VAL A 38 -18.45 8.24 15.21
CA VAL A 38 -17.78 7.25 14.36
C VAL A 38 -17.48 7.81 12.97
N ILE A 39 -18.38 8.60 12.39
CA ILE A 39 -18.21 9.19 11.04
C ILE A 39 -16.95 10.08 10.95
N PRO A 40 -16.75 11.13 11.76
CA PRO A 40 -15.57 11.97 11.69
C PRO A 40 -14.29 11.21 12.04
N LEU A 41 -14.36 10.25 12.98
CA LEU A 41 -13.22 9.39 13.32
C LEU A 41 -12.81 8.50 12.14
N ALA A 42 -13.78 7.84 11.51
CA ALA A 42 -13.57 7.01 10.33
C ALA A 42 -13.05 7.82 9.14
N LEU A 43 -13.60 9.02 8.89
CA LEU A 43 -13.16 9.93 7.84
C LEU A 43 -11.71 10.42 8.07
N GLY A 44 -11.34 10.74 9.30
CA GLY A 44 -9.98 11.18 9.64
C GLY A 44 -8.93 10.09 9.37
N ILE A 45 -9.24 8.84 9.71
CA ILE A 45 -8.39 7.73 9.31
C ILE A 45 -8.41 7.54 7.78
N LEU A 46 -9.57 7.48 7.15
CA LEU A 46 -9.67 7.24 5.70
C LEU A 46 -8.83 8.27 4.92
N ALA A 47 -8.85 9.53 5.34
CA ALA A 47 -8.04 10.60 4.76
C ALA A 47 -6.53 10.35 4.90
N THR A 48 -6.10 9.93 6.10
CA THR A 48 -4.69 9.58 6.38
C THR A 48 -4.24 8.38 5.53
N GLU A 49 -5.11 7.39 5.38
CA GLU A 49 -4.85 6.21 4.57
C GLU A 49 -4.83 6.49 3.06
N PHE A 50 -5.74 7.31 2.54
CA PHE A 50 -5.80 7.67 1.11
C PHE A 50 -4.53 8.41 0.66
N ALA A 51 -4.01 9.30 1.51
CA ALA A 51 -2.75 9.99 1.24
C ALA A 51 -1.58 8.99 1.11
N TRP A 52 -1.59 7.93 1.92
CA TRP A 52 -0.58 6.88 1.84
C TRP A 52 -0.82 5.89 0.69
N ALA A 53 -2.07 5.55 0.38
CA ALA A 53 -2.41 4.67 -0.74
C ALA A 53 -1.91 5.24 -2.08
N ARG A 54 -2.07 6.55 -2.30
CA ARG A 54 -1.45 7.25 -3.44
C ARG A 54 0.06 7.07 -3.50
N ARG A 55 0.73 7.11 -2.35
CA ARG A 55 2.19 6.90 -2.26
C ARG A 55 2.59 5.45 -2.48
N MET A 56 1.78 4.49 -2.04
CA MET A 56 1.95 3.07 -2.34
C MET A 56 1.83 2.79 -3.83
N LEU A 57 0.80 3.32 -4.48
CA LEU A 57 0.59 3.14 -5.91
C LEU A 57 1.77 3.65 -6.74
N HIS A 58 2.36 4.78 -6.35
CA HIS A 58 3.57 5.28 -7.00
C HIS A 58 4.74 4.30 -6.86
N ILE A 59 4.96 3.76 -5.66
CA ILE A 59 6.03 2.78 -5.40
C ILE A 59 5.79 1.47 -6.16
N VAL A 60 4.53 1.03 -6.28
CA VAL A 60 4.18 -0.18 -7.04
C VAL A 60 4.37 0.06 -8.53
N ARG A 61 3.94 1.20 -9.06
CA ARG A 61 4.13 1.58 -10.46
C ARG A 61 5.61 1.65 -10.83
N ASP A 62 6.44 2.25 -9.98
CA ASP A 62 7.90 2.27 -10.15
C ASP A 62 8.50 0.85 -10.16
N ARG A 63 8.00 -0.06 -9.32
CA ARG A 63 8.46 -1.45 -9.29
C ARG A 63 8.04 -2.22 -10.53
N ILE A 64 6.80 -2.04 -10.99
CA ILE A 64 6.29 -2.68 -12.21
C ILE A 64 7.08 -2.20 -13.43
N GLN A 65 7.32 -0.88 -13.57
CA GLN A 65 8.13 -0.35 -14.68
C GLN A 65 9.55 -0.90 -14.71
N ARG A 66 10.21 -1.03 -13.54
CA ARG A 66 11.56 -1.62 -13.45
C ARG A 66 11.59 -3.11 -13.80
N SER A 67 10.55 -3.86 -13.44
CA SER A 67 10.43 -5.26 -13.81
C SER A 67 10.19 -5.44 -15.31
N THR A 68 9.42 -4.55 -15.94
CA THR A 68 9.19 -4.58 -17.39
C THR A 68 10.44 -4.18 -18.19
N SER A 69 11.26 -3.24 -17.70
CA SER A 69 12.50 -2.86 -18.37
C SER A 69 13.57 -3.97 -18.30
N ASN A 70 13.65 -4.70 -17.18
CA ASN A 70 14.58 -5.84 -17.05
C ASN A 70 14.18 -7.06 -17.89
N ALA A 71 12.88 -7.22 -18.18
CA ALA A 71 12.40 -8.28 -19.07
C ALA A 71 12.77 -8.04 -20.54
N LYS A 72 12.96 -6.78 -20.95
CA LYS A 72 13.33 -6.43 -22.33
C LYS A 72 14.83 -6.54 -22.63
N THR A 73 15.71 -6.36 -21.64
CA THR A 73 17.17 -6.37 -21.88
C THR A 73 17.79 -7.77 -21.88
N ASN A 74 17.22 -8.73 -21.15
CA ASN A 74 17.74 -10.11 -21.08
C ASN A 74 17.55 -10.88 -22.40
N ASN A 75 16.49 -10.55 -23.17
CA ASN A 75 16.20 -11.24 -24.42
C ASN A 75 17.20 -10.90 -25.54
N GLU A 76 17.73 -9.68 -25.57
CA GLU A 76 18.69 -9.25 -26.60
C GLU A 76 20.10 -9.83 -26.38
N GLN A 77 20.49 -10.04 -25.12
CA GLN A 77 21.82 -10.58 -24.79
C GLN A 77 21.89 -12.10 -25.04
N ASN A 78 20.84 -12.84 -24.72
CA ASN A 78 20.80 -14.28 -24.94
C ASN A 78 20.88 -14.65 -26.44
N HIS A 79 20.36 -13.78 -27.31
CA HIS A 79 20.38 -14.05 -28.76
C HIS A 79 21.74 -13.83 -29.42
N ARG A 80 22.61 -12.98 -28.86
CA ARG A 80 23.97 -12.78 -29.38
C ARG A 80 24.94 -13.90 -29.00
N GLU A 81 24.71 -14.54 -27.86
CA GLU A 81 25.53 -15.68 -27.42
C GLU A 81 25.25 -16.95 -28.25
N LYS A 82 24.03 -17.13 -28.76
CA LYS A 82 23.65 -18.30 -29.57
C LYS A 82 24.06 -18.22 -31.05
N SER A 83 24.59 -17.09 -31.50
CA SER A 83 25.05 -16.88 -32.88
C SER A 83 26.56 -17.00 -33.07
N LEU A 84 27.31 -17.32 -32.00
CA LEU A 84 28.73 -17.66 -32.01
C LEU A 84 28.89 -19.18 -31.84
#